data_AF-A0A519Z7L6-F1
#
_entry.id   AF-A0A519Z7L6-F1
#
_cell.length_a   1.000
_cell.length_b   1.000
_cell.length_c   1.000
_cell.angle_alpha   90.00
_cell.angle_beta   90.00
_cell.angle_gamma   90.00
#
_symmetry.space_group_name_H-M   'P 1'
#
loop_
_entity.id
_entity.type
_entity.pdbx_description
1 polymer ?
#
loop_
_entity_poly.entity_id
_entity_poly.type
_entity_poly.pdbx_seq_one_letter_code
_entity_poly.pdbx_strand_id
1 'polypeptide(L)'
;MPINASVRLFVKIQKYLAIATATACVIAIAPWIFTFGWQPLSSMPTNWGVFGDYIGGVLSAPLAFAGLVALLATIQQQQAFAQAEQNKSNNLRYFEGAVKCLERAYSTFHPLGVDAPKKDRLVWLTTARWLLAARDLSRQISSTSPALKTAYGVEEEHFRMLFYGFLDPTAVSGVFSVKEFFEGNFTREGAEIEERSARVILDFIEWPEGKVDAIDQVPLYTAAEVEAMNISLRGFKAFLHEKKRFQAERDQPN
;
A
#
# COMPACT_ATOMS: atom_id res chain seq x y z
N MET A 1 12.36 2.90 9.52
CA MET A 1 11.09 3.57 9.88
C MET A 1 11.39 4.69 10.87
N PRO A 2 11.19 5.97 10.53
CA PRO A 2 11.42 7.04 11.48
C PRO A 2 10.35 6.93 12.57
N ILE A 3 10.79 6.76 13.82
CA ILE A 3 9.94 6.95 15.00
C ILE A 3 9.41 8.39 14.91
N ASN A 4 8.14 8.53 14.54
CA ASN A 4 7.44 9.79 14.30
C ASN A 4 7.74 10.79 15.44
N ALA A 5 7.95 12.05 15.10
CA ALA A 5 8.27 13.12 16.05
C ALA A 5 7.29 13.20 17.23
N SER A 6 6.03 12.79 17.02
CA SER A 6 5.00 12.63 18.05
C SER A 6 5.38 11.64 19.15
N VAL A 7 5.96 10.49 18.80
CA VAL A 7 6.40 9.47 19.77
C VAL A 7 7.58 9.98 20.59
N ARG A 8 8.51 10.72 19.98
CA ARG A 8 9.65 11.31 20.71
C ARG A 8 9.21 12.43 21.65
N LEU A 9 8.27 13.28 21.22
CA LEU A 9 7.69 14.34 22.05
C LEU A 9 6.95 13.74 23.25
N PHE A 10 6.20 12.66 23.02
CA PHE A 10 5.46 11.95 24.05
C PHE A 10 6.36 11.32 25.12
N VAL A 11 7.43 10.62 24.73
CA VAL A 11 8.43 10.07 25.67
C VAL A 11 9.07 11.18 26.51
N LYS A 12 9.29 12.36 25.93
CA LYS A 12 9.77 13.52 26.68
C LYS A 12 8.72 13.99 27.70
N ILE A 13 7.46 14.15 27.31
CA ILE A 13 6.38 14.58 28.21
C ILE A 13 6.20 13.61 29.39
N GLN A 14 6.21 12.29 29.14
CA GLN A 14 6.13 11.29 30.21
C GLN A 14 7.31 11.39 31.19
N LYS A 15 8.53 11.59 30.69
CA LYS A 15 9.72 11.80 31.54
C LYS A 15 9.58 13.07 32.40
N TYR A 16 9.15 14.18 31.81
CA TYR A 16 8.96 15.43 32.56
C TYR A 16 7.86 15.33 33.61
N LEU A 17 6.75 14.65 33.29
CA LEU A 17 5.67 14.41 34.25
C LEU A 17 6.15 13.56 35.42
N ALA A 18 6.86 12.45 35.15
CA ALA A 18 7.42 11.60 36.20
C ALA A 18 8.38 12.36 37.12
N ILE A 19 9.23 13.22 36.54
CA ILE A 19 10.14 14.10 37.29
C ILE A 19 9.35 15.12 38.12
N ALA A 20 8.30 15.72 37.57
CA ALA A 20 7.47 16.70 38.28
C ALA A 20 6.74 16.06 39.46
N THR A 21 6.14 14.89 39.28
CA THR A 21 5.48 14.13 40.36
C THR A 21 6.48 13.70 41.42
N ALA A 22 7.64 13.17 41.04
CA ALA A 22 8.70 12.80 41.98
C ALA A 22 9.19 14.02 42.77
N THR A 23 9.39 15.15 42.11
CA THR A 23 9.77 16.42 42.74
C THR A 23 8.70 16.90 43.72
N ALA A 24 7.41 16.84 43.34
CA ALA A 24 6.31 17.20 44.23
C ALA A 24 6.25 16.30 45.47
N CYS A 25 6.46 14.99 45.32
CA CYS A 25 6.55 14.05 46.44
C CYS A 25 7.75 14.36 47.35
N VAL A 26 8.92 14.69 46.78
CA VAL A 26 10.12 15.06 47.56
C VAL A 26 9.89 16.36 48.32
N ILE A 27 9.33 17.39 47.69
CA ILE A 27 9.00 18.68 48.34
C ILE A 27 7.99 18.48 49.48
N ALA A 28 7.04 17.57 49.31
CA ALA A 28 6.06 17.22 50.33
C ALA A 28 6.69 16.50 51.55
N ILE A 29 7.61 15.57 51.31
CA ILE A 29 8.16 14.70 52.36
C ILE A 29 9.39 15.34 53.04
N ALA A 30 10.17 16.16 52.33
CA ALA A 30 11.42 16.74 52.82
C ALA A 30 11.28 17.60 54.10
N PRO A 31 10.27 18.48 54.25
CA PRO A 31 10.08 19.25 55.48
C PRO A 31 9.85 18.35 56.69
N TRP A 32 9.14 17.24 56.52
CA TRP A 32 8.90 16.27 57.58
C TRP A 32 10.18 15.52 57.97
N ILE A 33 10.95 15.03 56.99
CA ILE A 33 12.23 14.37 57.24
C ILE A 33 13.19 15.32 57.99
N PHE A 34 13.24 16.58 57.59
CA PHE A 34 14.14 17.57 58.19
C PHE A 34 13.78 17.91 59.64
N THR A 35 12.47 17.97 59.95
CA THR A 35 11.98 18.35 61.28
C THR A 35 11.90 17.18 62.26
N PHE A 36 11.54 15.99 61.79
CA PHE A 36 11.25 14.84 62.65
C PHE A 36 12.19 13.64 62.47
N GLY A 37 13.06 13.63 61.46
CA GLY A 37 13.94 12.48 61.16
C GLY A 37 14.96 12.15 62.26
N TRP A 38 15.23 13.09 63.17
CA TRP A 38 16.15 12.92 64.31
C TRP A 38 15.45 12.61 65.63
N GLN A 39 14.11 12.52 65.63
CA GLN A 39 13.32 12.22 66.82
C GLN A 39 13.15 10.70 67.00
N PRO A 40 13.08 10.19 68.25
CA PRO A 40 12.80 8.77 68.48
C PRO A 40 11.39 8.39 67.99
N LEU A 41 11.24 7.16 67.49
CA LEU A 41 9.97 6.63 67.01
C LEU A 41 8.91 6.68 68.12
N SER A 42 7.75 7.25 67.81
CA SER A 42 6.64 7.34 68.76
C SER A 42 6.09 5.95 69.09
N SER A 43 6.02 5.64 70.39
CA SER A 43 5.36 4.45 70.93
C SER A 43 3.82 4.57 71.02
N MET A 44 3.28 5.78 70.80
CA MET A 44 1.84 6.03 70.80
C MET A 44 1.25 5.83 69.40
N PRO A 45 0.26 4.93 69.22
CA PRO A 45 -0.40 4.68 67.93
C PRO A 45 -1.12 5.89 67.32
N THR A 46 -1.62 6.81 68.15
CA THR A 46 -2.31 8.04 67.70
C THR A 46 -1.43 8.94 66.84
N ASN A 47 -0.13 9.02 67.13
CA ASN A 47 0.82 9.82 66.34
C ASN A 47 1.04 9.23 64.94
N TRP A 48 0.93 7.91 64.78
CA TRP A 48 1.01 7.24 63.49
C TRP A 48 -0.23 7.49 62.63
N GLY A 49 -1.40 7.66 63.23
CA GLY A 49 -2.62 8.06 62.52
C GLY A 49 -2.48 9.44 61.88
N VAL A 50 -2.04 10.44 62.65
CA VAL A 50 -1.82 11.82 62.16
C VAL A 50 -0.76 11.88 61.06
N PHE A 51 0.31 11.08 61.18
CA PHE A 51 1.32 10.94 60.12
C PHE A 51 0.72 10.37 58.83
N GLY A 52 -0.09 9.30 58.95
CA GLY A 52 -0.80 8.70 57.82
C GLY A 52 -1.72 9.70 57.11
N ASP A 53 -2.45 10.53 57.86
CA ASP A 53 -3.33 11.56 57.31
C ASP A 53 -2.56 12.63 56.54
N TYR A 54 -1.41 13.08 57.07
CA TYR A 54 -0.54 14.04 56.39
C TYR A 54 0.01 13.48 55.07
N ILE A 55 0.61 12.29 55.11
CA ILE A 55 1.17 11.64 53.93
C ILE A 55 0.08 11.33 52.90
N GLY A 56 -1.03 10.75 53.34
CA GLY A 56 -2.18 10.45 52.49
C GLY A 56 -2.76 11.70 51.85
N GLY A 57 -2.96 12.76 52.64
CA GLY A 57 -3.47 14.04 52.16
C GLY A 57 -2.55 14.69 51.13
N VAL A 58 -1.25 14.80 51.42
CA VAL A 58 -0.31 15.52 50.55
C VAL A 58 0.04 14.72 49.29
N LEU A 59 0.17 13.39 49.36
CA LEU A 59 0.48 12.57 48.20
C LEU A 59 -0.74 12.29 47.31
N SER A 60 -1.96 12.33 47.85
CA SER A 60 -3.17 12.00 47.08
C SER A 60 -3.34 12.86 45.82
N ALA A 61 -3.19 14.18 45.94
CA ALA A 61 -3.38 15.11 44.83
C ALA A 61 -2.35 14.94 43.68
N PRO A 62 -1.02 14.95 43.92
CA PRO A 62 -0.04 14.77 42.85
C PRO A 62 -0.11 13.37 42.22
N LEU A 63 -0.43 12.33 43.00
CA LEU A 63 -0.63 10.97 42.48
C LEU A 63 -1.90 10.87 41.64
N ALA A 64 -3.01 11.46 42.06
CA ALA A 64 -4.24 11.49 41.29
C ALA A 64 -4.06 12.23 39.95
N PHE A 65 -3.35 13.36 39.96
CA PHE A 65 -3.02 14.10 38.74
C PHE A 65 -2.12 13.29 37.80
N ALA A 66 -1.07 12.66 38.34
CA ALA A 66 -0.19 11.80 37.56
C ALA A 66 -0.94 10.62 36.95
N GLY A 67 -1.84 10.00 37.72
CA GLY A 67 -2.72 8.92 37.26
C GLY A 67 -3.65 9.36 36.13
N LEU A 68 -4.25 10.56 36.24
CA LEU A 68 -5.08 11.13 35.19
C LEU A 68 -4.29 11.35 33.89
N VAL A 69 -3.10 11.94 33.98
CA VAL A 69 -2.27 12.17 32.79
C VAL A 69 -1.79 10.85 32.18
N ALA A 70 -1.40 9.88 33.01
CA ALA A 70 -1.02 8.55 32.54
C ALA A 70 -2.17 7.88 31.78
N LEU A 71 -3.39 7.96 32.30
CA LEU A 71 -4.58 7.43 31.65
C LEU A 71 -4.85 8.11 30.30
N LEU A 72 -4.82 9.45 30.24
CA LEU A 72 -5.02 10.20 28.99
C LEU A 72 -3.96 9.82 27.95
N ALA A 73 -2.72 9.67 28.38
CA ALA A 73 -1.61 9.24 27.55
C ALA A 73 -1.84 7.83 26.98
N THR A 74 -2.30 6.89 27.80
CA THR A 74 -2.66 5.53 27.35
C THR A 74 -3.80 5.55 26.34
N ILE A 75 -4.83 6.37 26.54
CA ILE A 75 -5.97 6.47 25.60
C ILE A 75 -5.50 6.99 24.24
N GLN A 76 -4.68 8.04 24.21
CA GLN A 76 -4.13 8.57 22.94
C GLN A 76 -3.29 7.53 22.21
N GLN A 77 -2.48 6.76 22.94
CA GLN A 77 -1.68 5.68 22.38
C GLN A 77 -2.58 4.58 21.79
N GLN A 78 -3.58 4.13 22.54
CA GLN A 78 -4.53 3.12 22.05
C GLN A 78 -5.26 3.58 20.79
N GLN A 79 -5.69 4.84 20.73
CA GLN A 79 -6.32 5.42 19.54
C GLN A 79 -5.36 5.45 18.34
N ALA A 80 -4.11 5.87 18.53
CA ALA A 80 -3.12 5.91 17.47
C ALA A 80 -2.80 4.51 16.91
N PHE A 81 -2.66 3.50 17.78
CA PHE A 81 -2.48 2.11 17.38
C PHE A 81 -3.71 1.56 16.65
N ALA A 82 -4.91 1.83 17.16
CA ALA A 82 -6.15 1.42 16.52
C ALA A 82 -6.31 2.04 15.13
N GLN A 83 -5.99 3.32 14.96
CA GLN A 83 -6.02 3.99 13.65
C GLN A 83 -4.98 3.41 12.68
N ALA A 84 -3.75 3.14 13.15
CA ALA A 84 -2.70 2.55 12.32
C ALA A 84 -3.10 1.15 11.83
N GLU A 85 -3.65 0.32 12.71
CA GLU A 85 -4.13 -1.02 12.36
C GLU A 85 -5.33 -0.96 11.42
N GLN A 86 -6.29 -0.06 11.69
CA GLN A 86 -7.45 0.14 10.82
C GLN A 86 -7.01 0.60 9.42
N ASN A 87 -6.04 1.51 9.33
CA ASN A 87 -5.51 1.97 8.05
C ASN A 87 -4.85 0.84 7.27
N LYS A 88 -4.05 -0.01 7.95
CA LYS A 88 -3.43 -1.20 7.35
C LYS A 88 -4.50 -2.17 6.83
N SER A 89 -5.50 -2.48 7.67
CA SER A 89 -6.62 -3.34 7.29
C SER A 89 -7.43 -2.77 6.13
N ASN A 90 -7.71 -1.47 6.11
CA ASN A 90 -8.45 -0.81 5.04
C ASN A 90 -7.67 -0.84 3.73
N ASN A 91 -6.36 -0.53 3.75
CA ASN A 91 -5.51 -0.59 2.57
C ASN A 91 -5.46 -1.99 1.97
N LEU A 92 -5.39 -3.03 2.82
CA LEU A 92 -5.43 -4.42 2.38
C LEU A 92 -6.78 -4.75 1.71
N ARG A 93 -7.89 -4.35 2.33
CA ARG A 93 -9.23 -4.53 1.75
C ARG A 93 -9.41 -3.84 0.41
N TYR A 94 -8.88 -2.62 0.26
CA TYR A 94 -8.91 -1.90 -1.02
C TYR A 94 -8.08 -2.61 -2.09
N PHE A 95 -6.89 -3.10 -1.72
CA PHE A 95 -6.05 -3.89 -2.61
C PHE A 95 -6.77 -5.18 -3.06
N GLU A 96 -7.22 -6.01 -2.12
CA GLU A 96 -7.93 -7.26 -2.43
C GLU A 96 -9.20 -7.02 -3.25
N GLY A 97 -9.95 -5.98 -2.89
CA GLY A 97 -11.14 -5.57 -3.63
C GLY A 97 -10.82 -5.16 -5.07
N ALA A 98 -9.75 -4.40 -5.27
CA ALA A 98 -9.33 -3.94 -6.60
C ALA A 98 -8.90 -5.12 -7.49
N VAL A 99 -8.08 -6.04 -6.97
CA VAL A 99 -7.66 -7.26 -7.69
C VAL A 99 -8.88 -8.13 -8.04
N LYS A 100 -9.80 -8.33 -7.10
CA LYS A 100 -11.03 -9.08 -7.34
C LYS A 100 -11.92 -8.44 -8.41
N CYS A 101 -11.91 -7.12 -8.52
CA CYS A 101 -12.58 -6.42 -9.61
C CYS A 101 -11.91 -6.70 -10.96
N LEU A 102 -10.58 -6.76 -11.04
CA LEU A 102 -9.86 -7.16 -12.26
C LEU A 102 -10.17 -8.61 -12.67
N GLU A 103 -10.15 -9.54 -11.72
CA GLU A 103 -10.54 -10.95 -11.93
C GLU A 103 -11.96 -11.06 -12.49
N ARG A 104 -12.91 -10.32 -11.90
CA ARG A 104 -14.30 -10.27 -12.35
C ARG A 104 -14.43 -9.64 -13.73
N ALA A 105 -13.67 -8.59 -14.03
CA ALA A 105 -13.65 -7.98 -15.35
C ALA A 105 -13.21 -9.02 -16.39
N TYR A 106 -12.07 -9.68 -16.16
CA TYR A 106 -11.53 -10.65 -17.09
C TYR A 106 -12.44 -11.86 -17.26
N SER A 107 -12.92 -12.46 -16.18
CA SER A 107 -13.85 -13.62 -16.25
C SER A 107 -15.20 -13.29 -16.90
N THR A 108 -15.68 -12.05 -16.77
CA THR A 108 -16.89 -11.59 -17.48
C THR A 108 -16.62 -11.46 -18.98
N PHE A 109 -15.43 -10.97 -19.34
CA PHE A 109 -15.06 -10.67 -20.72
C PHE A 109 -14.59 -11.90 -21.51
N HIS A 110 -13.92 -12.83 -20.84
CA HIS A 110 -13.41 -14.10 -21.36
C HIS A 110 -14.00 -15.29 -20.57
N PRO A 111 -15.24 -15.72 -20.88
CA PRO A 111 -15.79 -16.95 -20.36
C PRO A 111 -14.98 -18.17 -20.83
N LEU A 112 -14.95 -19.23 -20.02
CA LEU A 112 -14.20 -20.46 -20.33
C LEU A 112 -14.62 -21.07 -21.68
N GLY A 113 -13.64 -21.41 -22.52
CA GLY A 113 -13.85 -22.11 -23.79
C GLY A 113 -14.26 -21.21 -24.96
N VAL A 114 -13.96 -19.91 -24.89
CA VAL A 114 -14.29 -18.95 -25.93
C VAL A 114 -13.01 -18.27 -26.44
N ASP A 115 -12.72 -18.39 -27.73
CA ASP A 115 -11.48 -17.88 -28.34
C ASP A 115 -11.57 -16.40 -28.78
N ALA A 116 -12.75 -15.78 -28.70
CA ALA A 116 -12.97 -14.39 -29.13
C ALA A 116 -14.00 -13.67 -28.26
N PRO A 117 -13.89 -12.34 -28.07
CA PRO A 117 -14.82 -11.59 -27.25
C PRO A 117 -16.23 -11.64 -27.84
N LYS A 118 -17.23 -11.86 -26.98
CA LYS A 118 -18.62 -11.91 -27.40
C LYS A 118 -19.11 -10.50 -27.77
N LYS A 119 -19.83 -10.38 -28.90
CA LYS A 119 -20.62 -9.19 -29.24
C LYS A 119 -21.83 -9.09 -28.31
N ASP A 120 -21.61 -8.59 -27.10
CA ASP A 120 -22.64 -8.45 -26.08
C ASP A 120 -22.45 -7.14 -25.31
N ARG A 121 -23.33 -6.17 -25.56
CA ARG A 121 -23.29 -4.85 -24.93
C ARG A 121 -23.23 -4.93 -23.40
N LEU A 122 -23.93 -5.89 -22.78
CA LEU A 122 -23.95 -6.01 -21.32
C LEU A 122 -22.61 -6.50 -20.79
N VAL A 123 -21.95 -7.43 -21.49
CA VAL A 123 -20.61 -7.92 -21.15
C VAL A 123 -19.59 -6.79 -21.20
N TRP A 124 -19.59 -5.99 -22.27
CA TRP A 124 -18.67 -4.85 -22.42
C TRP A 124 -18.89 -3.79 -21.34
N LEU A 125 -20.14 -3.39 -21.09
CA LEU A 125 -20.48 -2.43 -20.03
C LEU A 125 -20.08 -2.93 -18.64
N THR A 126 -20.35 -4.20 -18.35
CA THR A 126 -20.07 -4.80 -17.03
C THR A 126 -18.57 -4.90 -16.80
N THR A 127 -17.82 -5.30 -17.83
CA THR A 127 -16.35 -5.35 -17.82
C THR A 127 -15.77 -3.96 -17.56
N ALA A 128 -16.19 -2.95 -18.32
CA ALA A 128 -15.73 -1.58 -18.14
C ALA A 128 -16.01 -1.04 -16.73
N ARG A 129 -17.18 -1.33 -16.16
CA ARG A 129 -17.51 -0.94 -14.77
C ARG A 129 -16.59 -1.61 -13.75
N TRP A 130 -16.25 -2.88 -13.94
CA TRP A 130 -15.31 -3.57 -13.06
C TRP A 130 -13.90 -2.98 -13.13
N LEU A 131 -13.41 -2.65 -14.33
CA LEU A 131 -12.11 -1.98 -14.49
C LEU A 131 -12.09 -0.59 -13.81
N LEU A 132 -13.15 0.19 -13.97
CA LEU A 132 -13.27 1.48 -13.29
C LEU A 132 -13.32 1.33 -11.76
N ALA A 133 -14.06 0.34 -11.26
CA ALA A 133 -14.14 0.04 -9.83
C ALA A 133 -12.77 -0.39 -9.27
N ALA A 134 -12.01 -1.21 -9.99
CA ALA A 134 -10.66 -1.60 -9.61
C ALA A 134 -9.75 -0.37 -9.46
N ARG A 135 -9.80 0.54 -10.45
CA ARG A 135 -9.05 1.80 -10.42
C ARG A 135 -9.45 2.72 -9.28
N ASP A 136 -10.74 2.81 -8.98
CA ASP A 136 -11.24 3.67 -7.90
C ASP A 136 -10.89 3.11 -6.52
N LEU A 137 -10.84 1.78 -6.36
CA LEU A 137 -10.34 1.12 -5.15
C LEU A 137 -8.83 1.29 -4.98
N SER A 138 -8.05 1.14 -6.06
CA SER A 138 -6.58 1.30 -5.98
C SER A 138 -6.16 2.72 -5.61
N ARG A 139 -6.93 3.74 -6.02
CA ARG A 139 -6.74 5.13 -5.61
C ARG A 139 -6.94 5.37 -4.11
N GLN A 140 -7.76 4.53 -3.45
CA GLN A 140 -8.00 4.62 -2.00
C GLN A 140 -6.89 3.99 -1.17
N ILE A 141 -6.00 3.18 -1.78
CA ILE A 141 -4.81 2.68 -1.09
C ILE A 141 -3.94 3.86 -0.70
N SER A 142 -3.69 4.02 0.59
CA SER A 142 -2.92 5.14 1.13
C SER A 142 -1.51 5.20 0.53
N SER A 143 -1.00 6.41 0.30
CA SER A 143 0.39 6.64 -0.10
C SER A 143 1.41 6.15 0.92
N THR A 144 1.00 5.96 2.18
CA THR A 144 1.84 5.40 3.25
C THR A 144 2.09 3.89 3.08
N SER A 145 1.37 3.21 2.17
CA SER A 145 1.55 1.78 1.86
C SER A 145 2.08 1.56 0.44
N PRO A 146 3.33 1.97 0.12
CA PRO A 146 3.86 1.87 -1.23
C PRO A 146 3.91 0.42 -1.76
N ALA A 147 4.20 -0.55 -0.89
CA ALA A 147 4.24 -1.96 -1.25
C ALA A 147 2.92 -2.47 -1.85
N LEU A 148 1.77 -2.08 -1.28
CA LEU A 148 0.46 -2.48 -1.80
C LEU A 148 0.13 -1.80 -3.14
N LYS A 149 0.58 -0.56 -3.33
CA LYS A 149 0.42 0.13 -4.62
C LYS A 149 1.27 -0.54 -5.71
N THR A 150 2.51 -0.89 -5.39
CA THR A 150 3.39 -1.64 -6.30
C THR A 150 2.80 -3.00 -6.62
N ALA A 151 2.33 -3.74 -5.61
CA ALA A 151 1.67 -5.03 -5.81
C ALA A 151 0.44 -4.90 -6.72
N TYR A 152 -0.42 -3.89 -6.50
CA TYR A 152 -1.56 -3.64 -7.38
C TYR A 152 -1.11 -3.34 -8.82
N GLY A 153 -0.06 -2.55 -9.01
CA GLY A 153 0.48 -2.26 -10.34
C GLY A 153 0.95 -3.50 -11.10
N VAL A 154 1.49 -4.50 -10.39
CA VAL A 154 1.89 -5.80 -10.97
C VAL A 154 0.66 -6.61 -11.38
N GLU A 155 -0.36 -6.70 -10.51
CA GLU A 155 -1.61 -7.39 -10.82
C GLU A 155 -2.33 -6.72 -12.00
N GLU A 156 -2.39 -5.38 -12.01
CA GLU A 156 -2.97 -4.61 -13.11
C GLU A 156 -2.26 -4.89 -14.43
N GLU A 157 -0.93 -5.00 -14.43
CA GLU A 157 -0.13 -5.35 -15.61
C GLU A 157 -0.37 -6.80 -16.07
N HIS A 158 -0.49 -7.74 -15.13
CA HIS A 158 -0.86 -9.12 -15.44
C HIS A 158 -2.21 -9.18 -16.17
N PHE A 159 -3.25 -8.53 -15.63
CA PHE A 159 -4.55 -8.49 -16.29
C PHE A 159 -4.52 -7.70 -17.60
N ARG A 160 -3.72 -6.63 -17.69
CA ARG A 160 -3.51 -5.88 -18.94
C ARG A 160 -3.02 -6.80 -20.05
N MET A 161 -2.01 -7.62 -19.77
CA MET A 161 -1.48 -8.62 -20.70
C MET A 161 -2.55 -9.65 -21.10
N LEU A 162 -3.33 -10.15 -20.14
CA LEU A 162 -4.40 -11.10 -20.42
C LEU A 162 -5.48 -10.53 -21.33
N PHE A 163 -5.91 -9.28 -21.07
CA PHE A 163 -6.85 -8.58 -21.94
C PHE A 163 -6.25 -8.32 -23.31
N TYR A 164 -5.01 -7.83 -23.38
CA TYR A 164 -4.32 -7.56 -24.64
C TYR A 164 -4.21 -8.82 -25.50
N GLY A 165 -3.78 -9.94 -24.91
CA GLY A 165 -3.66 -11.22 -25.61
C GLY A 165 -5.00 -11.80 -26.07
N PHE A 166 -6.07 -11.60 -25.30
CA PHE A 166 -7.41 -12.06 -25.69
C PHE A 166 -8.06 -11.19 -26.76
N LEU A 167 -7.81 -9.87 -26.71
CA LEU A 167 -8.36 -8.91 -27.66
C LEU A 167 -7.60 -8.87 -28.98
N ASP A 168 -6.29 -9.10 -28.92
CA ASP A 168 -5.32 -8.97 -30.01
C ASP A 168 -5.66 -7.78 -30.93
N PRO A 169 -5.53 -6.53 -30.42
CA PRO A 169 -5.91 -5.34 -31.17
C PRO A 169 -5.09 -5.15 -32.46
N THR A 170 -3.96 -5.85 -32.59
CA THR A 170 -3.09 -5.81 -33.76
C THR A 170 -3.42 -6.85 -34.83
N ALA A 171 -4.30 -7.82 -34.54
CA ALA A 171 -4.71 -8.82 -35.51
C ALA A 171 -5.48 -8.20 -36.67
N VAL A 172 -5.00 -8.45 -37.89
CA VAL A 172 -5.66 -8.02 -39.14
C VAL A 172 -7.09 -8.57 -39.25
N SER A 173 -7.33 -9.77 -38.73
CA SER A 173 -8.65 -10.42 -38.68
C SER A 173 -9.29 -10.38 -37.28
N GLY A 174 -8.84 -9.49 -36.40
CA GLY A 174 -9.37 -9.35 -35.04
C GLY A 174 -10.74 -8.67 -35.00
N VAL A 175 -11.40 -8.71 -33.84
CA VAL A 175 -12.74 -8.08 -33.68
C VAL A 175 -12.74 -6.57 -33.93
N PHE A 176 -11.59 -5.90 -33.80
CA PHE A 176 -11.44 -4.46 -34.05
C PHE A 176 -11.35 -4.08 -35.53
N SER A 177 -11.10 -5.04 -36.44
CA SER A 177 -11.09 -4.77 -37.87
C SER A 177 -12.46 -4.90 -38.54
N VAL A 178 -13.46 -5.40 -37.81
CA VAL A 178 -14.81 -5.67 -38.31
C VAL A 178 -15.80 -4.66 -37.72
N LYS A 179 -16.23 -3.68 -38.53
CA LYS A 179 -17.18 -2.64 -38.11
C LYS A 179 -18.49 -3.23 -37.59
N GLU A 180 -18.96 -4.29 -38.23
CA GLU A 180 -20.19 -5.02 -37.92
C GLU A 180 -20.17 -5.65 -36.51
N PHE A 181 -18.98 -5.82 -35.91
CA PHE A 181 -18.87 -6.28 -34.54
C PHE A 181 -19.40 -5.24 -33.54
N PHE A 182 -19.21 -3.95 -33.81
CA PHE A 182 -19.61 -2.87 -32.90
C PHE A 182 -21.02 -2.35 -33.18
N GLU A 183 -21.48 -2.45 -34.43
CA GLU A 183 -22.77 -1.91 -34.85
C GLU A 183 -23.96 -2.70 -34.28
N GLY A 184 -25.05 -1.99 -34.02
CA GLY A 184 -26.31 -2.62 -33.63
C GLY A 184 -27.10 -3.18 -34.81
N ASN A 185 -27.75 -4.32 -34.63
CA ASN A 185 -28.85 -4.80 -35.47
C ASN A 185 -30.18 -4.65 -34.71
N PHE A 186 -31.30 -4.56 -35.42
CA PHE A 186 -32.66 -4.41 -34.83
C PHE A 186 -33.09 -5.56 -33.90
N THR A 187 -32.31 -6.64 -33.79
CA THR A 187 -32.55 -7.79 -32.90
C THR A 187 -31.90 -7.61 -31.53
N ARG A 188 -32.54 -8.09 -30.45
CA ARG A 188 -32.07 -7.97 -29.05
C ARG A 188 -30.67 -8.58 -28.79
N GLU A 189 -30.24 -9.54 -29.61
CA GLU A 189 -28.90 -10.15 -29.61
C GLU A 189 -27.83 -9.33 -30.35
N GLY A 190 -28.23 -8.23 -30.99
CA GLY A 190 -27.36 -7.33 -31.75
C GLY A 190 -27.39 -5.92 -31.21
N ALA A 191 -27.43 -5.70 -29.90
CA ALA A 191 -27.31 -4.34 -29.37
C ALA A 191 -25.93 -3.75 -29.72
N GLU A 192 -25.90 -2.49 -30.14
CA GLU A 192 -24.67 -1.74 -30.40
C GLU A 192 -23.77 -1.74 -29.15
N ILE A 193 -22.48 -2.00 -29.36
CA ILE A 193 -21.50 -1.92 -28.27
C ILE A 193 -21.40 -0.46 -27.83
N GLU A 194 -21.45 -0.23 -26.53
CA GLU A 194 -21.42 1.14 -26.01
C GLU A 194 -20.00 1.70 -26.08
N GLU A 195 -19.84 2.83 -26.76
CA GLU A 195 -18.54 3.45 -27.09
C GLU A 195 -17.64 3.66 -25.86
N ARG A 196 -18.19 4.15 -24.74
CA ARG A 196 -17.39 4.42 -23.53
C ARG A 196 -16.85 3.13 -22.93
N SER A 197 -17.63 2.05 -22.98
CA SER A 197 -17.18 0.74 -22.50
C SER A 197 -16.04 0.19 -23.33
N ALA A 198 -16.10 0.35 -24.66
CA ALA A 198 -15.01 -0.02 -25.55
C ALA A 198 -13.76 0.83 -25.27
N ARG A 199 -13.92 2.15 -25.13
CA ARG A 199 -12.83 3.04 -24.75
C ARG A 199 -12.16 2.65 -23.44
N VAL A 200 -12.93 2.38 -22.38
CA VAL A 200 -12.35 2.00 -21.07
C VAL A 200 -11.49 0.74 -21.19
N ILE A 201 -11.93 -0.24 -21.99
CA ILE A 201 -11.21 -1.49 -22.18
C ILE A 201 -9.96 -1.27 -23.05
N LEU A 202 -10.06 -0.46 -24.11
CA LEU A 202 -8.93 -0.10 -24.97
C LEU A 202 -7.87 0.72 -24.21
N ASP A 203 -8.27 1.78 -23.51
CA ASP A 203 -7.38 2.58 -22.64
C ASP A 203 -6.74 1.70 -21.55
N PHE A 204 -7.42 0.63 -21.11
CA PHE A 204 -6.87 -0.31 -20.13
C PHE A 204 -5.78 -1.22 -20.71
N ILE A 205 -5.86 -1.64 -21.97
CA ILE A 205 -4.85 -2.53 -22.57
C ILE A 205 -3.60 -1.79 -23.05
N GLU A 206 -3.71 -0.50 -23.32
CA GLU A 206 -2.58 0.33 -23.74
C GLU A 206 -1.52 0.47 -22.64
N TRP A 207 -0.24 0.59 -23.02
CA TRP A 207 0.80 0.87 -22.02
C TRP A 207 0.62 2.30 -21.47
N PRO A 208 0.58 2.50 -20.14
CA PRO A 208 0.34 3.84 -19.58
C PRO A 208 1.45 4.83 -19.97
N GLU A 209 1.06 6.01 -20.46
CA GLU A 209 1.99 7.08 -20.79
C GLU A 209 2.85 7.46 -19.56
N GLY A 210 4.17 7.47 -19.73
CA GLY A 210 5.13 7.84 -18.68
C GLY A 210 5.42 6.75 -17.65
N LYS A 211 4.85 5.54 -17.78
CA LYS A 211 5.27 4.39 -16.97
C LYS A 211 6.63 3.90 -17.47
N VAL A 212 7.64 3.98 -16.61
CA VAL A 212 8.99 3.44 -16.86
C VAL A 212 8.91 1.92 -16.86
N ASP A 213 9.39 1.29 -17.93
CA ASP A 213 9.48 -0.17 -18.00
C ASP A 213 10.66 -0.63 -17.11
N ALA A 214 10.41 -1.66 -16.29
CA ALA A 214 11.47 -2.23 -15.47
C ALA A 214 12.57 -2.88 -16.34
N ILE A 215 12.24 -3.31 -17.57
CA ILE A 215 13.22 -3.89 -18.50
C ILE A 215 14.22 -2.86 -19.00
N ASP A 216 13.87 -1.57 -19.01
CA ASP A 216 14.78 -0.50 -19.44
C ASP A 216 15.99 -0.35 -18.51
N GLN A 217 15.87 -0.85 -17.28
CA GLN A 217 16.97 -0.86 -16.30
C GLN A 217 17.92 -2.06 -16.49
N VAL A 218 17.54 -3.05 -17.30
CA VAL A 218 18.37 -4.22 -17.56
C VAL A 218 19.43 -3.85 -18.59
N PRO A 219 20.73 -3.95 -18.26
CA PRO A 219 21.78 -3.63 -19.20
C PRO A 219 21.72 -4.55 -20.41
N LEU A 220 22.03 -3.98 -21.56
CA LEU A 220 22.08 -4.71 -22.81
C LEU A 220 23.34 -5.58 -22.85
N TYR A 221 23.22 -6.77 -23.47
CA TYR A 221 24.37 -7.66 -23.67
C TYR A 221 25.54 -6.95 -24.36
N THR A 222 26.75 -7.23 -23.87
CA THR A 222 28.04 -6.83 -24.45
C THR A 222 28.52 -7.85 -25.50
N ALA A 223 29.45 -7.46 -26.39
CA ALA A 223 29.94 -8.38 -27.43
C ALA A 223 30.61 -9.63 -26.83
N ALA A 224 31.35 -9.47 -25.73
CA ALA A 224 32.00 -10.57 -25.04
C ALA A 224 30.98 -11.58 -24.49
N GLU A 225 29.88 -11.11 -23.90
CA GLU A 225 28.80 -11.98 -23.41
C GLU A 225 28.10 -12.72 -24.55
N VAL A 226 27.86 -12.04 -25.68
CA VAL A 226 27.25 -12.66 -26.87
C VAL A 226 28.15 -13.73 -27.47
N GLU A 227 29.46 -13.49 -27.53
CA GLU A 227 30.40 -14.48 -28.06
C GLU A 227 30.54 -15.71 -27.15
N ALA A 228 30.46 -15.51 -25.83
CA ALA A 228 30.48 -16.57 -24.82
C ALA A 228 29.16 -17.36 -24.67
N MET A 229 28.09 -17.00 -25.40
CA MET A 229 26.80 -17.68 -25.31
C MET A 229 26.89 -19.16 -25.72
N ASN A 230 26.09 -19.99 -25.06
CA ASN A 230 25.99 -21.42 -25.35
C ASN A 230 25.56 -21.66 -26.81
N ILE A 231 26.06 -22.74 -27.40
CA ILE A 231 25.74 -23.19 -28.75
C ILE A 231 24.24 -23.43 -28.99
N SER A 232 23.46 -23.73 -27.94
CA SER A 232 22.00 -23.84 -28.01
C SER A 232 21.30 -22.51 -28.29
N LEU A 233 21.96 -21.37 -28.03
CA LEU A 233 21.43 -20.02 -28.23
C LEU A 233 21.82 -19.42 -29.59
N ARG A 234 22.22 -20.23 -30.58
CA ARG A 234 22.67 -19.77 -31.91
C ARG A 234 21.69 -18.79 -32.58
N GLY A 235 20.39 -19.05 -32.51
CA GLY A 235 19.38 -18.16 -33.10
C GLY A 235 19.34 -16.79 -32.44
N PHE A 236 19.39 -16.75 -31.10
CA PHE A 236 19.44 -15.51 -30.35
C PHE A 236 20.76 -14.75 -30.58
N LYS A 237 21.88 -15.47 -30.66
CA LYS A 237 23.19 -14.90 -31.00
C LYS A 237 23.18 -14.25 -32.38
N ALA A 238 22.62 -14.91 -33.39
CA ALA A 238 22.47 -14.34 -34.74
C ALA A 238 21.62 -13.06 -34.72
N PHE A 239 20.47 -13.08 -34.05
CA PHE A 239 19.62 -11.91 -33.86
C PHE A 239 20.37 -10.73 -33.18
N LEU A 240 21.21 -11.01 -32.18
CA LEU A 240 22.02 -9.97 -31.55
C LEU A 240 23.06 -9.40 -32.53
N HIS A 241 23.75 -10.23 -33.31
CA HIS A 241 24.72 -9.74 -34.30
C HIS A 241 24.13 -8.87 -35.41
N GLU A 242 22.84 -9.01 -35.71
CA GLU A 242 22.14 -8.15 -36.68
C GLU A 242 21.85 -6.75 -36.13
N LYS A 243 21.99 -6.51 -34.82
CA LYS A 243 21.81 -5.19 -34.24
C LYS A 243 23.00 -4.29 -34.56
N LYS A 244 22.71 -3.08 -35.06
CA LYS A 244 23.70 -2.06 -35.46
C LYS A 244 24.85 -1.84 -34.47
N ARG A 245 24.58 -1.91 -33.16
CA ARG A 245 25.62 -1.71 -32.12
C ARG A 245 26.75 -2.73 -32.17
N PHE A 246 26.47 -3.99 -32.51
CA PHE A 246 27.47 -5.05 -32.57
C PHE A 246 28.17 -5.12 -33.94
N GLN A 247 27.55 -4.56 -34.97
CA GLN A 247 28.18 -4.39 -36.28
C GLN A 247 29.29 -3.34 -36.19
N ALA A 248 29.02 -2.21 -35.51
CA ALA A 248 29.99 -1.14 -35.30
C ALA A 248 31.23 -1.56 -34.49
N GLU A 249 31.10 -2.51 -33.55
CA GLU A 249 32.21 -3.06 -32.78
C GLU A 249 33.06 -4.07 -33.57
N ARG A 250 32.52 -4.67 -34.64
CA ARG A 250 33.29 -5.53 -35.57
C ARG A 250 34.07 -4.72 -36.61
N ASP A 251 33.56 -3.56 -36.99
CA ASP A 251 34.15 -2.70 -38.02
C ASP A 251 35.26 -1.77 -37.47
N GLN A 252 35.54 -1.82 -36.17
CA GLN A 252 36.74 -1.19 -35.58
C GLN A 252 37.91 -2.19 -35.62
N PRO A 253 38.88 -2.04 -36.54
CA PRO A 253 40.07 -2.87 -36.54
C PRO A 253 40.91 -2.57 -35.29
N ASN A 254 41.37 -3.62 -34.61
CA ASN A 254 42.50 -3.57 -33.68
C ASN A 254 43.76 -3.06 -34.38
#